data_AF-A0A6B0SP83-F1
#
_entry.id   AF-A0A6B0SP83-F1
#
_cell.length_a   1.000
_cell.length_b   1.000
_cell.length_c   1.000
_cell.angle_alpha   90.00
_cell.angle_beta   90.00
_cell.angle_gamma   90.00
#
_symmetry.space_group_name_H-M   'P 1'
#
loop_
_entity.id
_entity.type
_entity.pdbx_description
1 polymer ?
#
loop_
_entity_poly.entity_id
_entity_poly.type
_entity_poly.pdbx_seq_one_letter_code
_entity_poly.pdbx_strand_id
1 'polypeptide(L)'
;MAVLREENERLRTEYVRARQTSYRRTAAALLGIGVLAFLAGGLLRGVRDVLFVLGAIGVFGGVLTWYLTPERVLTVGVSESVYDAVASNGAQLRDELGLQATSVYVPAPDGPRLFVPQHQEYSIPESLDAVFLTGSDAERGVALTPSGQRLVAELDRTRTGPAPDTLRAAVSQLGDAVVEQFEVADAIRVAESTADDRVVVTIEGSAFGSLSDFDHPVVSVLGCGLAQTQDTPIAVSHVDDTTVAFETA
;
A
#
# COMPACT_ATOMS: atom_id res chain seq x y z
N MET A 1 0.77 26.43 19.02
CA MET A 1 0.49 25.34 18.07
C MET A 1 1.76 24.67 17.54
N ALA A 2 2.81 25.40 17.16
CA ALA A 2 4.08 24.82 16.70
C ALA A 2 4.77 23.96 17.79
N VAL A 3 4.89 24.50 19.02
CA VAL A 3 5.52 23.79 20.15
C VAL A 3 4.83 22.47 20.51
N LEU A 4 3.50 22.38 20.37
CA LEU A 4 2.75 21.15 20.64
C LEU A 4 2.92 20.09 19.54
N ARG A 5 3.15 20.49 18.29
CA ARG A 5 3.44 19.57 17.18
C ARG A 5 4.86 19.02 17.29
N GLU A 6 5.82 19.89 17.60
CA GLU A 6 7.22 19.53 17.84
C GLU A 6 7.36 18.59 19.05
N GLU A 7 6.61 18.83 20.13
CA GLU A 7 6.56 17.92 21.29
C GLU A 7 5.88 16.58 20.97
N ASN A 8 4.82 16.58 20.14
CA ASN A 8 4.16 15.34 19.69
C ASN A 8 5.08 14.49 18.78
N GLU A 9 5.77 15.14 17.85
CA GLU A 9 6.75 14.50 16.96
C GLU A 9 7.94 13.95 17.73
N ARG A 10 8.41 14.66 18.75
CA ARG A 10 9.46 14.18 19.66
C ARG A 10 8.99 12.94 20.44
N LEU A 11 7.79 12.99 21.03
CA LEU A 11 7.22 11.86 21.77
C LEU A 11 6.98 10.63 20.88
N ARG A 12 6.52 10.83 19.64
CA ARG A 12 6.37 9.75 18.64
C ARG A 12 7.72 9.13 18.27
N THR A 13 8.75 9.96 18.11
CA THR A 13 10.11 9.50 17.79
C THR A 13 10.75 8.71 18.96
N GLU A 14 10.52 9.12 20.21
CA GLU A 14 10.98 8.40 21.40
C GLU A 14 10.19 7.09 21.63
N TYR A 15 8.89 7.08 21.34
CA TYR A 15 8.05 5.87 21.45
C TYR A 15 8.49 4.75 20.52
N VAL A 16 8.97 5.07 19.32
CA VAL A 16 9.37 4.08 18.31
C VAL A 16 10.72 3.44 18.65
N ARG A 17 11.68 4.20 19.19
CA ARG A 17 13.01 3.69 19.55
C ARG A 17 13.01 2.80 20.79
N ALA A 18 12.17 3.11 21.79
CA ALA A 18 12.08 2.30 23.01
C ALA A 18 11.45 0.90 22.78
N ARG A 19 10.66 0.75 21.71
CA ARG A 19 9.85 -0.45 21.47
C ARG A 19 10.63 -1.61 20.85
N GLN A 20 11.60 -1.32 19.97
CA GLN A 20 12.38 -2.34 19.24
C GLN A 20 13.37 -3.11 20.14
N THR A 21 14.08 -2.42 21.04
CA THR A 21 15.00 -3.06 21.99
C THR A 21 14.24 -3.86 23.05
N SER A 22 12.99 -3.47 23.35
CA SER A 22 12.15 -4.18 24.32
C SER A 22 11.67 -5.52 23.77
N TYR A 23 11.23 -5.61 22.50
CA TYR A 23 10.63 -6.85 21.98
C TYR A 23 11.62 -8.01 21.80
N ARG A 24 12.82 -7.77 21.27
CA ARG A 24 13.85 -8.82 21.17
C ARG A 24 14.33 -9.28 22.55
N ARG A 25 14.40 -8.36 23.51
CA ARG A 25 14.73 -8.68 24.91
C ARG A 25 13.62 -9.50 25.57
N THR A 26 12.36 -9.19 25.31
CA THR A 26 11.21 -9.98 25.77
C THR A 26 11.19 -11.37 25.14
N ALA A 27 11.45 -11.48 23.83
CA ALA A 27 11.53 -12.77 23.13
C ALA A 27 12.65 -13.65 23.70
N ALA A 28 13.85 -13.08 23.89
CA ALA A 28 14.98 -13.78 24.51
C ALA A 28 14.71 -14.16 25.98
N ALA A 29 14.02 -13.30 26.74
CA ALA A 29 13.62 -13.60 28.12
C ALA A 29 12.59 -14.74 28.19
N LEU A 30 11.56 -14.72 27.34
CA LEU A 30 10.56 -15.78 27.23
C LEU A 30 11.20 -17.12 26.86
N LEU A 31 12.08 -17.11 25.86
CA LEU A 31 12.80 -18.30 25.43
C LEU A 31 13.72 -18.83 26.55
N GLY A 32 14.46 -17.94 27.22
CA GLY A 32 15.31 -18.29 28.35
C GLY A 32 14.54 -18.90 29.52
N ILE A 33 13.41 -18.30 29.91
CA ILE A 33 12.52 -18.83 30.96
C ILE A 33 11.94 -20.18 30.53
N GLY A 34 11.52 -20.32 29.27
CA GLY A 34 10.98 -21.57 28.74
C GLY A 34 12.00 -22.70 28.79
N VAL A 35 13.23 -22.47 28.31
CA VAL A 35 14.33 -23.45 28.37
C VAL A 35 14.66 -23.81 29.82
N LEU A 36 14.72 -22.83 30.72
CA LEU A 36 15.02 -23.07 32.13
C LEU A 36 13.92 -23.92 32.81
N ALA A 37 12.65 -23.62 32.55
CA ALA A 37 11.52 -24.40 33.06
C ALA A 37 11.54 -25.83 32.52
N PHE A 38 11.85 -26.01 31.23
CA PHE A 38 11.96 -27.32 30.62
C PHE A 38 13.08 -28.16 31.26
N LEU A 39 14.25 -27.57 31.48
CA LEU A 39 15.36 -28.22 32.18
C LEU A 39 14.99 -28.59 33.62
N ALA A 40 14.33 -27.68 34.35
CA ALA A 40 13.89 -27.91 35.73
C ALA A 40 12.87 -29.05 35.83
N GLY A 41 11.96 -29.19 34.86
CA GLY A 41 11.00 -30.31 34.79
C GLY A 41 11.66 -31.69 34.64
N GLY A 42 12.85 -31.73 34.04
CA GLY A 42 13.68 -32.94 33.98
C GLY A 42 14.15 -33.40 35.37
N LEU A 43 14.57 -32.47 36.22
CA LEU A 43 15.14 -32.72 37.55
C LEU A 43 14.06 -32.88 38.64
N LEU A 44 13.01 -32.06 38.61
CA LEU A 44 11.99 -31.98 39.66
C LEU A 44 10.76 -32.83 39.34
N ARG A 45 10.74 -34.07 39.83
CA ARG A 45 9.67 -35.05 39.55
C ARG A 45 8.28 -34.65 40.09
N GLY A 46 8.20 -33.86 41.15
CA GLY A 46 6.93 -33.47 41.79
C GLY A 46 6.11 -32.41 41.03
N VAL A 47 6.73 -31.67 40.13
CA VAL A 47 6.10 -30.57 39.35
C VAL A 47 6.43 -30.66 37.86
N ARG A 48 6.86 -31.84 37.41
CA ARG A 48 7.38 -32.08 36.05
C ARG A 48 6.39 -31.65 34.97
N ASP A 49 5.13 -32.05 35.08
CA ASP A 49 4.13 -31.78 34.05
C ASP A 49 3.88 -30.27 33.89
N VAL A 50 3.79 -29.54 35.00
CA VAL A 50 3.63 -28.08 35.01
C VAL A 50 4.84 -27.39 34.38
N LEU A 51 6.06 -27.83 34.73
CA LEU A 51 7.30 -27.25 34.23
C LEU A 51 7.53 -27.52 32.74
N PHE A 52 7.14 -28.70 32.23
CA PHE A 52 7.22 -28.98 30.79
C PHE A 52 6.19 -28.19 29.99
N VAL A 53 4.95 -28.06 30.47
CA VAL A 53 3.94 -27.21 29.82
C VAL A 53 4.40 -25.75 29.81
N LEU A 54 4.87 -25.23 30.94
CA LEU A 54 5.39 -23.86 31.03
C LEU A 54 6.61 -23.64 30.12
N GLY A 55 7.51 -24.63 30.06
CA GLY A 55 8.68 -24.61 29.20
C GLY A 55 8.31 -24.58 27.72
N ALA A 56 7.37 -25.44 27.30
CA ALA A 56 6.87 -25.48 25.93
C ALA A 56 6.21 -24.15 25.53
N ILE A 57 5.35 -23.58 26.38
CA ILE A 57 4.70 -22.28 26.12
C ILE A 57 5.75 -21.16 26.04
N GLY A 58 6.72 -21.12 26.94
CA GLY A 58 7.76 -20.10 26.96
C GLY A 58 8.67 -20.15 25.72
N VAL A 59 9.11 -21.35 25.33
CA VAL A 59 9.91 -21.55 24.11
C VAL A 59 9.09 -21.20 22.87
N PHE A 60 7.87 -21.72 22.76
CA PHE A 60 6.99 -21.45 21.63
C PHE A 60 6.69 -19.95 21.49
N GLY A 61 6.30 -19.29 22.58
CA GLY A 61 6.04 -17.85 22.62
C GLY A 61 7.29 -17.03 22.31
N GLY A 62 8.46 -17.44 22.80
CA GLY A 62 9.74 -16.79 22.49
C GLY A 62 10.11 -16.88 21.01
N VAL A 63 9.99 -18.07 20.41
CA VAL A 63 10.22 -18.31 18.98
C VAL A 63 9.23 -17.53 18.12
N LEU A 64 7.93 -17.59 18.46
CA LEU A 64 6.88 -16.87 17.75
C LEU A 64 7.11 -15.35 17.81
N THR A 65 7.42 -14.81 19.00
CA THR A 65 7.74 -13.38 19.15
C THR A 65 8.97 -13.00 18.34
N TRP A 66 10.01 -13.85 18.33
CA TRP A 66 11.21 -13.61 17.54
C TRP A 66 10.91 -13.56 16.03
N TYR A 67 10.12 -14.51 15.53
CA TYR A 67 9.80 -14.65 14.11
C TYR A 67 8.79 -13.60 13.63
N LEU A 68 7.85 -13.19 14.48
CA LEU A 68 6.87 -12.16 14.18
C LEU A 68 7.39 -10.73 14.43
N THR A 69 8.55 -10.55 15.07
CA THR A 69 9.11 -9.21 15.28
C THR A 69 9.58 -8.65 13.93
N PRO A 70 9.00 -7.55 13.42
CA PRO A 70 9.39 -6.97 12.15
C PRO A 70 10.85 -6.53 12.16
N GLU A 71 11.62 -6.86 11.12
CA GLU A 71 13.04 -6.52 11.05
C GLU A 71 13.30 -5.02 10.89
N ARG A 72 12.35 -4.27 10.29
CA ARG A 72 12.42 -2.81 10.13
C ARG A 72 11.01 -2.22 10.14
N VAL A 73 10.66 -1.50 11.20
CA VAL A 73 9.47 -0.63 11.21
C VAL A 73 9.93 0.73 10.70
N LEU A 74 9.63 1.05 9.44
CA LEU A 74 9.75 2.42 8.97
C LEU A 74 8.64 3.23 9.63
N THR A 75 8.98 4.34 10.27
CA THR A 75 7.96 5.27 10.77
C THR A 75 7.20 5.83 9.58
N VAL A 76 5.88 5.99 9.71
CA VAL A 76 4.99 6.57 8.69
C VAL A 76 5.61 7.82 8.06
N GLY A 77 6.16 8.73 8.89
CA GLY A 77 6.79 9.96 8.40
C GLY A 77 8.02 9.78 7.48
N VAL A 78 8.73 8.65 7.52
CA VAL A 78 9.86 8.38 6.61
C VAL A 78 9.35 7.92 5.25
N SER A 79 8.35 7.04 5.23
CA SER A 79 7.73 6.57 3.98
C SER A 79 6.95 7.70 3.30
N GLU A 80 6.25 8.52 4.09
CA GLU A 80 5.56 9.74 3.65
C GLU A 80 6.57 10.73 3.03
N SER A 81 7.67 11.05 3.72
CA SER A 81 8.68 11.98 3.19
C SER A 81 9.30 11.53 1.85
N VAL A 82 9.47 10.23 1.65
CA VAL A 82 9.98 9.69 0.37
C VAL A 82 8.95 9.83 -0.73
N TYR A 83 7.68 9.52 -0.44
CA TYR A 83 6.60 9.69 -1.40
C TYR A 83 6.36 11.17 -1.72
N ASP A 84 6.37 12.06 -0.73
CA ASP A 84 6.19 13.52 -0.91
C ASP A 84 7.19 14.10 -1.91
N ALA A 85 8.44 13.63 -1.89
CA ALA A 85 9.45 14.05 -2.87
C ALA A 85 9.11 13.58 -4.29
N VAL A 86 8.61 12.35 -4.45
CA VAL A 86 8.17 11.80 -5.74
C VAL A 86 6.94 12.55 -6.24
N ALA A 87 5.94 12.75 -5.37
CA ALA A 87 4.72 13.48 -5.67
C ALA A 87 5.01 14.93 -6.09
N SER A 88 5.90 15.62 -5.37
CA SER A 88 6.30 16.99 -5.68
C SER A 88 7.03 17.10 -7.02
N ASN A 89 7.94 16.18 -7.33
CA ASN A 89 8.61 16.15 -8.64
C ASN A 89 7.62 15.82 -9.77
N GLY A 90 6.69 14.88 -9.54
CA GLY A 90 5.64 14.54 -10.49
C GLY A 90 4.68 15.69 -10.78
N ALA A 91 4.28 16.44 -9.74
CA ALA A 91 3.47 17.64 -9.88
C ALA A 91 4.20 18.74 -10.67
N GLN A 92 5.48 18.98 -10.37
CA GLN A 92 6.30 19.93 -11.13
C GLN A 92 6.43 19.51 -12.60
N LEU A 93 6.66 18.22 -12.87
CA LEU A 93 6.76 17.71 -14.22
C LEU A 93 5.43 17.84 -14.99
N ARG A 94 4.30 17.64 -14.31
CA ARG A 94 2.96 17.87 -14.86
C ARG A 94 2.78 19.34 -15.26
N ASP A 95 3.15 20.26 -14.39
CA ASP A 95 3.00 21.69 -14.60
C ASP A 95 3.95 22.22 -15.70
N GLU A 96 5.22 21.81 -15.68
CA GLU A 96 6.23 22.25 -16.66
C GLU A 96 5.94 21.76 -18.08
N LEU A 97 5.41 20.55 -18.23
CA LEU A 97 5.08 19.95 -19.52
C LEU A 97 3.65 20.28 -19.98
N GLY A 98 2.86 20.97 -19.14
CA GLY A 98 1.47 21.32 -19.43
C GLY A 98 0.57 20.09 -19.56
N LEU A 99 0.82 19.07 -18.73
CA LEU A 99 0.05 17.83 -18.72
C LEU A 99 -1.28 17.99 -17.97
N GLN A 100 -2.26 17.16 -18.32
CA GLN A 100 -3.56 17.13 -17.66
C GLN A 100 -3.47 16.56 -16.24
N ALA A 101 -4.44 16.90 -15.41
CA ALA A 101 -4.58 16.30 -14.08
C ALA A 101 -5.03 14.83 -14.13
N THR A 102 -5.67 14.42 -15.22
CA THR A 102 -6.14 13.04 -15.43
C THR A 102 -4.96 12.06 -15.49
N SER A 103 -5.10 10.97 -14.74
CA SER A 103 -4.19 9.83 -14.76
C SER A 103 -4.91 8.64 -15.38
N VAL A 104 -4.29 8.00 -16.37
CA VAL A 104 -4.83 6.83 -17.07
C VAL A 104 -3.92 5.63 -16.84
N TYR A 105 -4.43 4.61 -16.18
CA TYR A 105 -3.73 3.35 -15.96
C TYR A 105 -4.03 2.40 -17.12
N VAL A 106 -3.00 2.06 -17.90
CA VAL A 106 -3.12 1.26 -19.11
C VAL A 106 -2.54 -0.14 -18.84
N PRO A 107 -3.28 -1.23 -19.11
CA PRO A 107 -2.74 -2.57 -18.96
C PRO A 107 -1.58 -2.79 -19.92
N ALA A 108 -0.54 -3.49 -19.46
CA ALA A 108 0.60 -3.86 -20.29
C ALA A 108 1.20 -5.19 -19.83
N PRO A 109 1.92 -5.93 -20.71
CA PRO A 109 2.44 -7.26 -20.40
C PRO A 109 3.39 -7.32 -19.20
N ASP A 110 4.22 -6.29 -19.02
CA ASP A 110 5.17 -6.18 -17.91
C ASP A 110 4.59 -5.48 -16.67
N GLY A 111 3.25 -5.34 -16.64
CA GLY A 111 2.48 -4.67 -15.61
C GLY A 111 1.97 -3.29 -16.06
N PRO A 112 0.90 -2.77 -15.43
CA PRO A 112 0.25 -1.52 -15.85
C PRO A 112 1.19 -0.32 -15.96
N ARG A 113 0.88 0.59 -16.89
CA ARG A 113 1.60 1.85 -17.11
C ARG A 113 0.70 3.04 -16.80
N LEU A 114 1.28 4.10 -16.24
CA LEU A 114 0.58 5.36 -16.01
C LEU A 114 0.81 6.27 -17.21
N PHE A 115 -0.25 6.54 -17.98
CA PHE A 115 -0.28 7.56 -19.01
C PHE A 115 -0.90 8.85 -18.46
N VAL A 116 -0.20 9.97 -18.64
CA VAL A 116 -0.71 11.31 -18.31
C VAL A 116 -0.73 12.13 -19.61
N PRO A 117 -1.92 12.42 -20.17
CA PRO A 117 -2.03 13.10 -21.45
C PRO A 117 -1.69 14.58 -21.35
N GLN A 118 -1.24 15.17 -22.45
CA GLN A 118 -1.01 16.62 -22.55
C GLN A 118 -2.31 17.39 -22.84
N HIS A 119 -3.24 16.76 -23.57
CA HIS A 119 -4.49 17.39 -24.02
C HIS A 119 -5.71 16.76 -23.34
N GLN A 120 -6.79 17.55 -23.20
CA GLN A 120 -8.05 17.09 -22.62
C GLN A 120 -8.73 16.04 -23.49
N GLU A 121 -8.72 16.24 -24.81
CA GLU A 121 -9.07 15.22 -25.79
C GLU A 121 -7.78 14.48 -26.16
N TYR A 122 -7.70 13.21 -25.77
CA TYR A 122 -6.53 12.38 -25.96
C TYR A 122 -6.90 11.01 -26.53
N SER A 123 -5.90 10.35 -27.10
CA SER A 123 -5.96 8.95 -27.47
C SER A 123 -4.78 8.23 -26.83
N ILE A 124 -5.02 7.02 -26.32
CA ILE A 124 -3.97 6.24 -25.67
C ILE A 124 -3.04 5.68 -26.75
N PRO A 125 -1.72 5.94 -26.68
CA PRO A 125 -0.77 5.39 -27.65
C PRO A 125 -0.71 3.86 -27.59
N GLU A 126 -0.48 3.22 -28.75
CA GLU A 126 -0.36 1.75 -28.84
C GLU A 126 0.83 1.19 -28.04
N SER A 127 1.89 1.98 -27.87
CA SER A 127 3.05 1.64 -27.04
C SER A 127 3.33 2.75 -26.04
N LEU A 128 3.59 2.35 -24.81
CA LEU A 128 3.93 3.22 -23.69
C LEU A 128 5.38 3.03 -23.23
N ASP A 129 6.24 2.41 -24.03
CA ASP A 129 7.60 2.01 -23.62
C ASP A 129 8.52 3.21 -23.35
N ALA A 130 8.28 4.34 -24.03
CA ALA A 130 9.02 5.58 -23.82
C ALA A 130 8.40 6.45 -22.72
N VAL A 131 9.23 7.20 -21.99
CA VAL A 131 8.75 8.14 -20.96
C VAL A 131 8.01 9.32 -21.59
N PHE A 132 8.54 9.87 -22.68
CA PHE A 132 7.93 10.99 -23.41
C PHE A 132 7.25 10.46 -24.66
N LEU A 133 5.95 10.71 -24.78
CA LEU A 133 5.14 10.29 -25.91
C LEU A 133 4.96 11.49 -26.83
N THR A 134 5.54 11.40 -28.03
CA THR A 134 5.60 12.49 -29.01
C THR A 134 4.94 12.10 -30.33
N GLY A 135 3.94 11.22 -30.27
CA GLY A 135 3.18 10.75 -31.43
C GLY A 135 2.32 11.85 -32.05
N SER A 136 1.08 11.50 -32.40
CA SER A 136 0.09 12.52 -32.79
C SER A 136 -0.19 13.49 -31.63
N ASP A 137 -0.79 14.65 -31.93
CA ASP A 137 -1.09 15.65 -30.90
C ASP A 137 -1.96 15.07 -29.77
N ALA A 138 -2.95 14.23 -30.11
CA ALA A 138 -3.82 13.55 -29.15
C ALA A 138 -3.11 12.46 -28.32
N GLU A 139 -1.99 11.93 -28.80
CA GLU A 139 -1.18 10.89 -28.12
C GLU A 139 -0.07 11.47 -27.25
N ARG A 140 0.11 12.80 -27.25
CA ARG A 140 1.16 13.45 -26.48
C ARG A 140 0.91 13.34 -24.99
N GLY A 141 1.99 13.07 -24.26
CA GLY A 141 1.96 12.97 -22.82
C GLY A 141 3.21 12.28 -22.29
N VAL A 142 3.09 11.72 -21.10
CA VAL A 142 4.14 10.91 -20.48
C VAL A 142 3.63 9.55 -20.07
N ALA A 143 4.48 8.53 -20.20
CA ALA A 143 4.21 7.20 -19.68
C ALA A 143 5.21 6.84 -18.59
N LEU A 144 4.72 6.62 -17.38
CA LEU A 144 5.53 6.31 -16.21
C LEU A 144 5.24 4.92 -15.67
N THR A 145 6.11 4.47 -14.77
CA THR A 145 5.83 3.32 -13.93
C THR A 145 4.99 3.79 -12.74
N PRO A 146 3.76 3.27 -12.57
CA PRO A 146 2.90 3.67 -11.46
C PRO A 146 3.42 3.12 -10.12
N SER A 147 3.20 3.88 -9.05
CA SER A 147 3.56 3.54 -7.67
C SER A 147 2.85 2.27 -7.19
N GLY A 148 1.63 2.03 -7.68
CA GLY A 148 0.82 0.84 -7.39
C GLY A 148 1.23 -0.42 -8.14
N GLN A 149 2.04 -0.33 -9.21
CA GLN A 149 2.32 -1.46 -10.12
C GLN A 149 2.84 -2.69 -9.37
N ARG A 150 3.83 -2.49 -8.48
CA ARG A 150 4.47 -3.60 -7.76
C ARG A 150 3.59 -4.19 -6.66
N LEU A 151 2.71 -3.38 -6.07
CA LEU A 151 1.76 -3.84 -5.05
C LEU A 151 0.70 -4.75 -5.70
N VAL A 152 0.18 -4.35 -6.86
CA VAL A 152 -0.75 -5.19 -7.63
C VAL A 152 -0.07 -6.50 -8.07
N ALA A 153 1.17 -6.43 -8.56
CA ALA A 153 1.93 -7.63 -8.92
C ALA A 153 2.19 -8.58 -7.73
N GLU A 154 2.23 -8.07 -6.49
CA GLU A 154 2.32 -8.89 -5.27
C GLU A 154 0.97 -9.54 -4.92
N LEU A 155 -0.12 -8.78 -5.06
CA LEU A 155 -1.48 -9.29 -4.84
C LEU A 155 -1.77 -10.45 -5.81
N ASP A 156 -1.44 -10.30 -7.09
CA ASP A 156 -1.63 -11.35 -8.09
C ASP A 156 -0.84 -12.62 -7.77
N ARG A 157 0.39 -12.48 -7.26
CA ARG A 157 1.24 -13.62 -6.89
C ARG A 157 0.71 -14.40 -5.68
N THR A 158 -0.05 -13.73 -4.80
CA THR A 158 -0.59 -14.33 -3.57
C THR A 158 -2.06 -14.71 -3.68
N ARG A 159 -2.72 -14.36 -4.79
CA ARG A 159 -4.13 -14.65 -5.06
C ARG A 159 -4.38 -16.14 -5.22
N THR A 160 -5.39 -16.63 -4.48
CA THR A 160 -5.80 -18.05 -4.49
C THR A 160 -7.20 -18.28 -5.07
N GLY A 161 -7.92 -17.22 -5.43
CA GLY A 161 -9.29 -17.26 -5.99
C GLY A 161 -9.38 -16.74 -7.43
N PRO A 162 -10.55 -16.92 -8.08
CA PRO A 162 -10.81 -16.41 -9.43
C PRO A 162 -10.74 -14.87 -9.49
N ALA A 163 -10.64 -14.33 -10.70
CA ALA A 163 -10.64 -12.88 -10.89
C ALA A 163 -12.07 -12.37 -10.71
N PRO A 164 -12.26 -11.17 -10.16
CA PRO A 164 -13.57 -10.56 -10.11
C PRO A 164 -14.00 -10.14 -11.53
N ASP A 165 -15.19 -10.56 -11.93
CA ASP A 165 -15.71 -10.33 -13.29
C ASP A 165 -16.39 -8.96 -13.46
N THR A 166 -16.40 -8.11 -12.42
CA THR A 166 -17.01 -6.77 -12.45
C THR A 166 -16.09 -5.74 -11.82
N LEU A 167 -16.17 -4.49 -12.30
CA LEU A 167 -15.40 -3.36 -11.78
C LEU A 167 -15.60 -3.17 -10.27
N ARG A 168 -16.86 -3.27 -9.80
CA ARG A 168 -17.19 -3.15 -8.37
C ARG A 168 -16.54 -4.25 -7.52
N ALA A 169 -16.62 -5.50 -7.97
CA ALA A 169 -16.01 -6.61 -7.23
C ALA A 169 -14.48 -6.48 -7.21
N ALA A 170 -13.89 -6.03 -8.33
CA ALA A 170 -12.46 -5.75 -8.42
C ALA A 170 -12.03 -4.67 -7.43
N VAL A 171 -12.74 -3.54 -7.38
CA VAL A 171 -12.45 -2.47 -6.41
C VAL A 171 -12.61 -2.95 -4.98
N SER A 172 -13.63 -3.74 -4.68
CA SER A 172 -13.85 -4.23 -3.30
C SER A 172 -12.68 -5.13 -2.86
N GLN A 173 -12.28 -6.07 -3.72
CA GLN A 173 -11.14 -6.96 -3.44
C GLN A 173 -9.82 -6.19 -3.33
N LEU A 174 -9.57 -5.23 -4.23
CA LEU A 174 -8.38 -4.38 -4.17
C LEU A 174 -8.39 -3.50 -2.92
N GLY A 175 -9.56 -2.97 -2.53
CA GLY A 175 -9.75 -2.18 -1.32
C GLY A 175 -9.40 -2.96 -0.06
N ASP A 176 -9.87 -4.22 0.04
CA ASP A 176 -9.51 -5.13 1.13
C ASP A 176 -8.00 -5.36 1.18
N ALA A 177 -7.32 -5.55 0.04
CA ALA A 177 -5.87 -5.69 0.00
C ALA A 177 -5.13 -4.41 0.46
N VAL A 178 -5.61 -3.24 0.05
CA VAL A 178 -5.03 -1.95 0.44
C VAL A 178 -5.12 -1.72 1.96
N VAL A 179 -6.25 -2.09 2.57
CA VAL A 179 -6.48 -1.91 4.01
C VAL A 179 -5.81 -3.01 4.82
N GLU A 180 -6.06 -4.29 4.49
CA GLU A 180 -5.70 -5.43 5.34
C GLU A 180 -4.31 -6.00 5.03
N GLN A 181 -3.87 -5.98 3.78
CA GLN A 181 -2.57 -6.56 3.38
C GLN A 181 -1.46 -5.52 3.35
N PHE A 182 -1.75 -4.31 2.84
CA PHE A 182 -0.76 -3.24 2.72
C PHE A 182 -0.81 -2.24 3.87
N GLU A 183 -1.92 -2.14 4.60
CA GLU A 183 -2.10 -1.22 5.73
C GLU A 183 -1.80 0.25 5.36
N VAL A 184 -2.16 0.67 4.13
CA VAL A 184 -1.88 2.03 3.61
C VAL A 184 -3.12 2.94 3.59
N ALA A 185 -4.25 2.44 4.07
CA ALA A 185 -5.47 3.20 4.34
C ALA A 185 -6.23 2.55 5.51
N ASP A 186 -6.95 3.34 6.29
CA ASP A 186 -7.78 2.83 7.39
C ASP A 186 -9.05 2.15 6.89
N ALA A 187 -9.64 2.67 5.80
CA ALA A 187 -10.82 2.07 5.17
C ALA A 187 -10.97 2.50 3.71
N ILE A 188 -11.53 1.60 2.89
CA ILE A 188 -12.01 1.91 1.54
C ILE A 188 -13.47 1.45 1.44
N ARG A 189 -14.36 2.35 1.05
CA ARG A 189 -15.79 2.07 0.85
C ARG A 189 -16.18 2.36 -0.57
N VAL A 190 -16.71 1.35 -1.25
CA VAL A 190 -17.25 1.52 -2.59
C VAL A 190 -18.63 2.14 -2.47
N ALA A 191 -18.84 3.31 -3.08
CA ALA A 191 -20.15 3.92 -3.12
C ALA A 191 -21.16 3.00 -3.82
N GLU A 192 -22.42 3.15 -3.48
CA GLU A 192 -23.53 2.54 -4.23
C GLU A 192 -23.68 3.29 -5.57
N SER A 193 -22.76 3.09 -6.52
CA SER A 193 -22.86 3.63 -7.89
C SER A 193 -23.76 2.77 -8.81
N THR A 194 -24.43 3.47 -9.72
CA THR A 194 -25.55 3.08 -10.60
C THR A 194 -25.16 2.74 -12.05
N ALA A 195 -23.87 2.80 -12.41
CA ALA A 195 -23.37 2.55 -13.76
C ALA A 195 -22.26 1.49 -13.77
N ASP A 196 -22.24 0.62 -14.79
CA ASP A 196 -21.33 -0.54 -14.86
C ASP A 196 -19.87 -0.15 -15.20
N ASP A 197 -19.67 1.02 -15.80
CA ASP A 197 -18.39 1.54 -16.32
C ASP A 197 -17.69 2.52 -15.37
N ARG A 198 -18.34 2.90 -14.26
CA ARG A 198 -17.82 3.89 -13.31
C ARG A 198 -18.00 3.46 -11.87
N VAL A 199 -16.91 3.50 -11.12
CA VAL A 199 -16.88 3.17 -9.70
C VAL A 199 -16.34 4.36 -8.90
N VAL A 200 -17.05 4.69 -7.82
CA VAL A 200 -16.67 5.75 -6.89
C VAL A 200 -16.31 5.09 -5.56
N VAL A 201 -15.19 5.49 -4.98
CA VAL A 201 -14.70 5.01 -3.69
C VAL A 201 -14.46 6.16 -2.75
N THR A 202 -14.75 5.93 -1.48
CA THR A 202 -14.32 6.77 -0.37
C THR A 202 -13.16 6.10 0.34
N ILE A 203 -12.08 6.82 0.56
CA ILE A 203 -10.85 6.38 1.21
C ILE A 203 -10.69 7.18 2.51
N GLU A 204 -10.45 6.50 3.61
CA GLU A 204 -10.23 7.10 4.92
C GLU A 204 -8.81 6.77 5.42
N GLY A 205 -8.19 7.76 6.06
CA GLY A 205 -6.92 7.57 6.79
C GLY A 205 -5.79 7.04 5.92
N SER A 206 -5.53 7.66 4.76
CA SER A 206 -4.38 7.24 3.96
C SER A 206 -3.07 7.48 4.70
N ALA A 207 -2.14 6.53 4.57
CA ALA A 207 -0.78 6.62 5.11
C ALA A 207 0.12 7.58 4.32
N PHE A 208 -0.32 8.02 3.15
CA PHE A 208 0.35 8.99 2.28
C PHE A 208 -0.47 10.28 2.22
N GLY A 209 0.09 11.34 1.60
CA GLY A 209 -0.46 12.70 1.59
C GLY A 209 -1.86 12.85 0.99
N SER A 210 -2.05 13.87 0.12
CA SER A 210 -3.36 14.08 -0.48
C SER A 210 -3.65 13.03 -1.54
N LEU A 211 -4.88 12.53 -1.62
CA LEU A 211 -5.28 11.59 -2.68
C LEU A 211 -5.12 12.19 -4.08
N SER A 212 -5.15 13.53 -4.18
CA SER A 212 -4.93 14.29 -5.42
C SER A 212 -3.46 14.44 -5.82
N ASP A 213 -2.54 14.01 -4.96
CA ASP A 213 -1.11 14.06 -5.25
C ASP A 213 -0.75 13.15 -6.42
N PHE A 214 0.34 13.49 -7.10
CA PHE A 214 0.73 12.79 -8.32
C PHE A 214 0.96 11.30 -8.05
N ASP A 215 0.17 10.45 -8.73
CA ASP A 215 0.23 9.00 -8.64
C ASP A 215 0.18 8.47 -7.19
N HIS A 216 -0.78 8.99 -6.42
CA HIS A 216 -1.02 8.60 -5.03
C HIS A 216 -1.11 7.08 -4.84
N PRO A 217 -0.36 6.46 -3.89
CA PRO A 217 -0.19 5.00 -3.85
C PRO A 217 -1.51 4.22 -3.74
N VAL A 218 -2.47 4.71 -2.95
CA VAL A 218 -3.79 4.09 -2.84
C VAL A 218 -4.55 4.16 -4.17
N VAL A 219 -4.53 5.33 -4.82
CA VAL A 219 -5.21 5.55 -6.11
C VAL A 219 -4.56 4.71 -7.20
N SER A 220 -3.24 4.64 -7.17
CA SER A 220 -2.41 3.89 -8.11
C SER A 220 -2.63 2.40 -8.01
N VAL A 221 -2.72 1.82 -6.79
CA VAL A 221 -3.05 0.40 -6.61
C VAL A 221 -4.42 0.07 -7.18
N LEU A 222 -5.44 0.88 -6.87
CA LEU A 222 -6.78 0.68 -7.40
C LEU A 222 -6.79 0.80 -8.92
N GLY A 223 -6.21 1.86 -9.48
CA GLY A 223 -6.16 2.09 -10.93
C GLY A 223 -5.41 0.99 -11.68
N CYS A 224 -4.22 0.61 -11.23
CA CYS A 224 -3.45 -0.49 -11.80
C CYS A 224 -4.19 -1.82 -11.71
N GLY A 225 -4.74 -2.14 -10.54
CA GLY A 225 -5.45 -3.40 -10.31
C GLY A 225 -6.70 -3.52 -11.16
N LEU A 226 -7.46 -2.43 -11.30
CA LEU A 226 -8.62 -2.39 -12.20
C LEU A 226 -8.22 -2.55 -13.65
N ALA A 227 -7.20 -1.81 -14.11
CA ALA A 227 -6.74 -1.88 -15.49
C ALA A 227 -6.28 -3.29 -15.87
N GLN A 228 -5.56 -3.95 -14.97
CA GLN A 228 -5.08 -5.31 -15.17
C GLN A 228 -6.20 -6.36 -15.09
N THR A 229 -7.16 -6.19 -14.17
CA THR A 229 -8.26 -7.15 -14.00
C THR A 229 -9.25 -7.07 -15.15
N GLN A 230 -9.54 -5.86 -15.64
CA GLN A 230 -10.50 -5.61 -16.72
C GLN A 230 -9.86 -5.69 -18.12
N ASP A 231 -8.53 -5.79 -18.19
CA ASP A 231 -7.75 -5.72 -19.43
C ASP A 231 -8.16 -4.53 -20.31
N THR A 232 -8.43 -3.40 -19.67
CA THR A 232 -8.85 -2.15 -20.32
C THR A 232 -8.23 -0.94 -19.61
N PRO A 233 -7.97 0.17 -20.31
CA PRO A 233 -7.51 1.40 -19.66
C PRO A 233 -8.50 1.96 -18.64
N ILE A 234 -8.00 2.43 -17.49
CA ILE A 234 -8.80 3.02 -16.42
C ILE A 234 -8.33 4.45 -16.14
N ALA A 235 -9.23 5.43 -16.30
CA ALA A 235 -8.99 6.82 -15.97
C ALA A 235 -9.45 7.15 -14.54
N VAL A 236 -8.70 8.03 -13.88
CA VAL A 236 -9.16 8.74 -12.68
C VAL A 236 -9.92 9.97 -13.13
N SER A 237 -11.26 9.90 -13.10
CA SER A 237 -12.12 10.97 -13.61
C SER A 237 -12.46 12.02 -12.57
N HIS A 238 -12.33 11.69 -11.28
CA HIS A 238 -12.47 12.63 -10.19
C HIS A 238 -11.61 12.20 -9.01
N VAL A 239 -11.00 13.17 -8.33
CA VAL A 239 -10.32 12.96 -7.06
C VAL A 239 -10.46 14.21 -6.19
N ASP A 240 -10.84 13.99 -4.92
CA ASP A 240 -10.80 14.98 -3.85
C ASP A 240 -10.18 14.36 -2.59
N ASP A 241 -10.24 15.06 -1.46
CA ASP A 241 -9.59 14.69 -0.20
C ASP A 241 -9.92 13.27 0.29
N THR A 242 -11.10 12.74 -0.05
CA THR A 242 -11.54 11.41 0.43
C THR A 242 -12.19 10.57 -0.64
N THR A 243 -12.54 11.12 -1.80
CA THR A 243 -13.32 10.44 -2.83
C THR A 243 -12.56 10.36 -4.13
N VAL A 244 -12.59 9.19 -4.76
CA VAL A 244 -11.97 8.93 -6.06
C VAL A 244 -12.97 8.24 -6.96
N ALA A 245 -13.06 8.67 -8.21
CA ALA A 245 -13.85 8.02 -9.24
C ALA A 245 -12.92 7.43 -10.30
N PHE A 246 -13.15 6.16 -10.62
CA PHE A 246 -12.50 5.44 -11.70
C PHE A 246 -13.52 5.10 -12.78
N GLU A 247 -13.13 5.23 -14.03
CA GLU A 247 -13.94 4.85 -15.18
C GLU A 247 -13.07 4.26 -16.29
N THR A 248 -13.66 3.46 -17.17
CA THR A 248 -12.98 2.95 -18.36
C THR A 248 -12.70 4.11 -19.32
N ALA A 249 -11.46 4.21 -19.82
CA ALA A 249 -10.99 5.31 -20.67
C ALA A 249 -11.15 5.04 -22.17
#